data_AF-A0A1S1Y6R9-F1
#
_entry.id   AF-A0A1S1Y6R9-F1
#
_cell.length_a   1.000
_cell.length_b   1.000
_cell.length_c   1.000
_cell.angle_alpha   90.00
_cell.angle_beta   90.00
_cell.angle_gamma   90.00
#
_symmetry.space_group_name_H-M   'P 1'
#
loop_
_entity.id
_entity.type
_entity.pdbx_description
1 polymer ?
#
loop_
_entity_poly.entity_id
_entity_poly.type
_entity_poly.pdbx_seq_one_letter_code
_entity_poly.pdbx_strand_id
1 'polypeptide(L)'
;MTMTLIEQPNITAMQTEASTVRYLNQYRCPYCQTEWEDVWDCGCNDRYPGCNKEIEPYESALIEGESAKTELPVDEPASANVKVAVVNRLFVVSYEIDYVHRVSVGITTDSPESAQQIAKQAFNDATIWDDTAAMPLLSDEYHESEGESLVWACVAVAQLPEPDHSVRQLKQEQAAMRVCRGLVEAYQQGETNGGSIDWEDLDQLIPLAFQTLGKPALENKS
;
A
#
# COMPACT_ATOMS: atom_id res chain seq x y z
N MET A 1 5.33 37.68 -39.58
CA MET A 1 4.91 38.59 -38.50
C MET A 1 3.41 38.71 -38.53
N THR A 2 2.73 38.21 -37.49
CA THR A 2 1.59 38.79 -36.75
C THR A 2 0.99 37.65 -35.92
N MET A 3 1.47 37.52 -34.68
CA MET A 3 0.84 36.71 -33.64
C MET A 3 -0.36 37.51 -33.12
N THR A 4 -1.53 36.91 -33.13
CA THR A 4 -2.74 37.47 -32.50
C THR A 4 -2.72 37.04 -31.04
N LEU A 5 -2.46 37.98 -30.13
CA LEU A 5 -2.64 37.83 -28.69
C LEU A 5 -4.15 37.82 -28.39
N ILE A 6 -4.63 36.78 -27.71
CA ILE A 6 -5.96 36.78 -27.09
C ILE A 6 -5.73 36.93 -25.58
N GLU A 7 -6.18 38.05 -25.04
CA GLU A 7 -6.12 38.38 -23.61
C GLU A 7 -7.04 37.47 -22.80
N GLN A 8 -6.51 36.89 -21.73
CA GLN A 8 -7.27 36.13 -20.73
C GLN A 8 -7.93 37.11 -19.73
N PRO A 9 -9.20 36.91 -19.35
CA PRO A 9 -9.79 37.64 -18.24
C PRO A 9 -9.21 37.16 -16.91
N ASN A 10 -8.78 38.16 -16.13
CA ASN A 10 -8.20 38.09 -14.80
C ASN A 10 -9.15 37.40 -13.81
N ILE A 11 -8.85 36.16 -13.40
CA ILE A 11 -9.56 35.49 -12.31
C ILE A 11 -8.84 35.82 -11.01
N THR A 12 -9.43 36.76 -10.27
CA THR A 12 -9.08 37.13 -8.90
C THR A 12 -8.90 35.88 -8.04
N ALA A 13 -7.70 35.72 -7.48
CA ALA A 13 -7.39 34.71 -6.50
C ALA A 13 -8.28 34.88 -5.26
N MET A 14 -9.32 34.05 -5.15
CA MET A 14 -9.90 33.74 -3.84
C MET A 14 -8.89 32.84 -3.12
N GLN A 15 -8.06 33.46 -2.28
CA GLN A 15 -7.36 32.75 -1.22
C GLN A 15 -8.43 32.15 -0.32
N THR A 16 -8.70 30.86 -0.52
CA THR A 16 -9.43 30.07 0.46
C THR A 16 -8.42 29.81 1.57
N GLU A 17 -8.57 30.50 2.70
CA GLU A 17 -7.82 30.20 3.91
C GLU A 17 -8.15 28.76 4.30
N ALA A 18 -7.32 27.82 3.83
CA ALA A 18 -7.30 26.47 4.34
C ALA A 18 -6.85 26.57 5.79
N SER A 19 -7.82 26.49 6.71
CA SER A 19 -7.60 26.08 8.09
C SER A 19 -6.85 24.74 8.02
N THR A 20 -5.52 24.83 8.04
CA THR A 20 -4.63 23.69 7.93
C THR A 20 -4.61 23.07 9.30
N VAL A 21 -5.41 22.02 9.47
CA VAL A 21 -5.34 21.18 10.66
C VAL A 21 -3.90 20.69 10.78
N ARG A 22 -3.24 20.98 11.90
CA ARG A 22 -1.88 20.54 12.18
C ARG A 22 -1.92 19.48 13.27
N TYR A 23 -1.07 18.47 13.14
CA TYR A 23 -0.87 17.40 14.11
C TYR A 23 0.51 17.56 14.74
N LEU A 24 0.60 17.44 16.06
CA LEU A 24 1.85 17.19 16.78
C LEU A 24 2.04 15.68 16.85
N ASN A 25 2.98 15.18 16.05
CA ASN A 25 3.33 13.76 15.97
C ASN A 25 4.47 13.47 16.94
N GLN A 26 4.33 12.42 17.74
CA GLN A 26 5.34 11.95 18.68
C GLN A 26 5.90 10.62 18.19
N TYR A 27 7.21 10.53 18.07
CA TYR A 27 7.92 9.38 17.53
C TYR A 27 8.89 8.80 18.55
N ARG A 28 9.12 7.49 18.45
CA ARG A 28 10.10 6.77 19.27
C ARG A 28 10.82 5.75 18.42
N CYS A 29 12.13 5.93 18.23
CA CYS A 29 12.92 4.96 17.48
C CYS A 29 13.08 3.67 18.32
N PRO A 30 12.67 2.48 17.83
CA PRO A 30 12.78 1.23 18.59
C PRO A 30 14.22 0.74 18.73
N TYR A 31 15.15 1.27 17.92
CA TYR A 31 16.55 0.83 17.88
C TYR A 31 17.46 1.64 18.81
N CYS A 32 17.34 2.97 18.80
CA CYS A 32 18.15 3.86 19.63
C CYS A 32 17.38 4.49 20.79
N GLN A 33 16.07 4.22 20.92
CA GLN A 33 15.17 4.73 21.95
C GLN A 33 15.08 6.25 22.02
N THR A 34 15.51 6.96 20.97
CA THR A 34 15.36 8.40 20.87
C THR A 34 13.92 8.75 20.56
N GLU A 35 13.39 9.73 21.30
CA GLU A 35 12.06 10.29 21.13
C GLU A 35 12.18 11.70 20.56
N TRP A 36 11.27 12.04 19.66
CA TRP A 36 11.17 13.39 19.10
C TRP A 36 9.72 13.69 18.71
N GLU A 37 9.45 14.96 18.47
CA GLU A 37 8.14 15.47 18.10
C GLU A 37 8.27 16.33 16.85
N ASP A 38 7.27 16.31 15.98
CA ASP A 38 7.23 17.18 14.81
C ASP A 38 5.81 17.57 14.43
N VAL A 39 5.66 18.73 13.79
CA VAL A 39 4.37 19.31 13.42
C VAL A 39 4.11 19.18 11.93
N TRP A 40 3.09 18.40 11.59
CA TRP A 40 2.72 18.10 10.20
C TRP A 40 1.24 18.42 9.98
N ASP A 41 0.81 18.55 8.73
CA ASP A 41 -0.62 18.61 8.38
C ASP A 41 -1.30 17.23 8.41
N CYS A 42 -0.53 16.16 8.66
CA CYS A 42 -0.95 14.75 8.74
C CYS A 42 -0.19 13.96 9.82
N GLY A 43 -0.73 12.82 10.26
CA GLY A 43 -0.03 11.82 11.08
C GLY A 43 0.97 10.98 10.28
N CYS A 44 1.87 11.63 9.55
CA CYS A 44 2.79 11.01 8.61
C CYS A 44 4.03 10.40 9.30
N ASN A 45 4.66 9.41 8.66
CA ASN A 45 5.91 8.80 9.14
C ASN A 45 7.07 9.78 9.02
N ASP A 46 8.04 9.71 9.94
CA ASP A 46 9.25 10.53 9.90
C ASP A 46 10.52 9.67 9.94
N ARG A 47 11.62 10.22 9.44
CA ARG A 47 12.94 9.56 9.38
C ARG A 47 13.86 10.16 10.43
N TYR A 48 14.14 9.38 11.47
CA TYR A 48 15.08 9.80 12.50
C TYR A 48 16.49 10.01 11.92
N PRO A 49 17.11 11.21 12.06
CA PRO A 49 18.41 11.52 11.46
C PRO A 49 19.56 10.61 11.91
N GLY A 50 19.47 9.96 13.09
CA GLY A 50 20.54 9.11 13.61
C GLY A 50 20.59 7.70 13.03
N CYS A 51 19.45 7.12 12.61
CA CYS A 51 19.41 5.76 12.05
C CYS A 51 18.77 5.68 10.65
N ASN A 52 18.24 6.79 10.14
CA ASN A 52 17.59 6.94 8.84
C ASN A 52 16.53 5.87 8.55
N LYS A 53 15.88 5.36 9.61
CA LYS A 53 14.76 4.43 9.52
C LYS A 53 13.47 5.24 9.57
N GLU A 54 12.50 4.79 8.80
CA GLU A 54 11.15 5.33 8.80
C GLU A 54 10.41 4.82 10.02
N ILE A 55 9.85 5.74 10.79
CA ILE A 55 9.19 5.50 12.06
C ILE A 55 7.81 6.12 12.02
N GLU A 56 6.78 5.32 12.30
CA GLU A 56 5.42 5.80 12.46
C GLU A 56 5.28 6.51 13.82
N PRO A 57 4.49 7.60 13.92
CA PRO A 57 4.23 8.22 15.19
C PRO A 57 3.43 7.28 16.09
N TYR A 58 3.81 7.20 17.37
CA TYR A 58 3.04 6.40 18.34
C TYR A 58 1.85 7.20 18.91
N GLU A 59 1.88 8.53 18.78
CA GLU A 59 0.80 9.43 19.17
C GLU A 59 0.75 10.64 18.22
N SER A 60 -0.45 11.05 17.82
CA SER A 60 -0.69 12.23 16.98
C SER A 60 -1.81 13.06 17.60
N ALA A 61 -1.46 14.24 18.12
CA ALA A 61 -2.43 15.15 18.74
C ALA A 61 -2.79 16.30 17.78
N LEU A 62 -4.07 16.65 17.71
CA LEU A 62 -4.52 17.81 16.93
C LEU A 62 -4.08 19.11 17.60
N ILE A 63 -3.41 19.98 16.84
CA ILE A 63 -3.12 21.35 17.20
C ILE A 63 -4.25 22.21 16.62
N GLU A 64 -5.16 22.65 17.48
CA GLU A 64 -6.16 23.64 17.09
C GLU A 64 -5.46 24.95 16.72
N GLY A 65 -5.66 25.39 15.48
CA GLY A 65 -5.14 26.68 15.01
C GLY A 65 -5.77 27.80 15.84
N GLU A 66 -4.91 28.66 16.41
CA GLU A 66 -5.32 29.87 17.11
C GLU A 66 -6.06 30.78 16.12
N SER A 67 -7.39 30.67 16.07
CA SER A 67 -8.21 31.52 15.22
C SER A 67 -8.10 32.95 15.74
N ALA A 68 -7.62 33.84 14.86
CA ALA A 68 -7.41 35.24 15.13
C ALA A 68 -8.63 35.85 15.84
N LYS A 69 -8.43 36.30 17.09
CA LYS A 69 -9.39 37.10 17.85
C LYS A 69 -9.79 38.33 17.03
N THR A 70 -10.98 38.30 16.46
CA THR A 70 -11.70 39.53 16.11
C THR A 70 -12.58 39.86 17.30
N GLU A 71 -12.29 40.97 17.95
CA GLU A 71 -13.03 41.46 19.12
C GLU A 71 -14.43 42.00 18.74
N LEU A 72 -15.33 41.85 19.72
CA LEU A 72 -16.58 42.60 20.00
C LEU A 72 -17.92 42.06 19.46
N PRO A 73 -19.05 42.24 20.19
CA PRO A 73 -19.24 42.23 21.64
C PRO A 73 -20.35 41.26 22.09
N VAL A 74 -20.25 40.90 23.38
CA VAL A 74 -21.21 40.23 24.27
C VAL A 74 -22.67 40.21 23.80
N ASP A 75 -23.22 39.01 23.62
CA ASP A 75 -24.49 38.60 24.23
C ASP A 75 -24.57 37.07 24.28
N GLU A 76 -24.53 36.51 25.49
CA GLU A 76 -24.88 35.11 25.78
C GLU A 76 -26.33 34.85 25.35
N PRO A 77 -26.63 33.65 24.80
CA PRO A 77 -27.17 32.65 25.72
C PRO A 77 -26.75 31.21 25.46
N ALA A 78 -26.60 30.51 26.58
CA ALA A 78 -26.95 29.11 26.82
C ALA A 78 -26.27 28.05 25.96
N SER A 79 -25.19 27.53 26.55
CA SER A 79 -24.61 26.20 26.36
C SER A 79 -25.65 25.11 26.05
N ALA A 80 -25.86 24.85 24.76
CA ALA A 80 -26.29 23.55 24.30
C ALA A 80 -25.02 22.76 23.96
N ASN A 81 -24.67 21.77 24.79
CA ASN A 81 -23.67 20.77 24.46
C ASN A 81 -24.10 20.05 23.18
N VAL A 82 -23.68 20.55 22.03
CA VAL A 82 -23.74 19.82 20.77
C VAL A 82 -22.75 18.69 20.91
N LYS A 83 -23.24 17.48 21.21
CA LYS A 83 -22.51 16.25 20.92
C LYS A 83 -22.26 16.24 19.42
N VAL A 84 -21.07 16.69 19.00
CA VAL A 84 -20.58 16.46 17.65
C VAL A 84 -20.42 14.95 17.54
N ALA A 85 -21.41 14.28 16.96
CA ALA A 85 -21.25 12.90 16.55
C ALA A 85 -20.13 12.88 15.52
N VAL A 86 -18.99 12.28 15.85
CA VAL A 86 -17.92 12.04 14.89
C VAL A 86 -18.47 11.05 13.87
N VAL A 87 -18.93 11.58 12.73
CA VAL A 87 -19.44 10.75 11.63
C VAL A 87 -18.21 10.29 10.85
N ASN A 88 -17.74 9.08 11.11
CA ASN A 88 -16.66 8.48 10.30
C ASN A 88 -17.19 8.30 8.87
N ARG A 89 -16.54 8.99 7.93
CA ARG A 89 -16.80 8.84 6.49
C ARG A 89 -15.82 7.82 5.93
N LEU A 90 -16.30 6.95 5.05
CA LEU A 90 -15.45 5.99 4.36
C LEU A 90 -15.01 6.59 3.02
N PHE A 91 -13.78 6.31 2.64
CA PHE A 91 -13.19 6.75 1.38
C PHE A 91 -12.44 5.59 0.73
N VAL A 92 -12.52 5.52 -0.59
CA VAL A 92 -11.62 4.71 -1.42
C VAL A 92 -10.60 5.67 -2.00
N VAL A 93 -9.32 5.40 -1.73
CA VAL A 93 -8.19 6.17 -2.24
C VAL A 93 -7.40 5.29 -3.19
N SER A 94 -7.10 5.80 -4.37
CA SER A 94 -6.28 5.13 -5.37
C SER A 94 -5.26 6.08 -5.96
N TYR A 95 -4.22 5.52 -6.55
CA TYR A 95 -3.32 6.25 -7.42
C TYR A 95 -3.06 5.47 -8.71
N GLU A 96 -2.73 6.18 -9.77
CA GLU A 96 -2.27 5.63 -11.04
C GLU A 96 -0.89 6.21 -11.36
N ILE A 97 0.01 5.39 -11.90
CA ILE A 97 1.37 5.79 -12.27
C ILE A 97 1.80 5.03 -13.53
N ASP A 98 2.45 5.73 -14.46
CA ASP A 98 2.97 5.12 -15.68
C ASP A 98 4.24 4.32 -15.38
N TYR A 99 4.29 3.08 -15.85
CA TYR A 99 5.46 2.21 -15.73
C TYR A 99 5.86 1.60 -17.08
N VAL A 100 7.16 1.32 -17.20
CA VAL A 100 7.76 0.52 -18.27
C VAL A 100 7.89 -0.92 -17.76
N HIS A 101 7.21 -1.85 -18.43
CA HIS A 101 7.44 -3.28 -18.25
C HIS A 101 8.61 -3.73 -19.12
N ARG A 102 9.71 -4.17 -18.51
CA ARG A 102 10.90 -4.65 -19.20
C ARG A 102 11.11 -6.13 -18.92
N VAL A 103 11.04 -6.90 -20.00
CA VAL A 103 11.21 -8.36 -19.98
C VAL A 103 12.41 -8.73 -20.81
N SER A 104 13.30 -9.56 -20.24
CA SER A 104 14.47 -10.08 -20.94
C SER A 104 14.40 -11.60 -20.96
N VAL A 105 14.60 -12.21 -22.13
CA VAL A 105 14.67 -13.67 -22.31
C VAL A 105 15.98 -14.06 -22.99
N GLY A 106 16.48 -15.26 -22.69
CA GLY A 106 17.63 -15.83 -23.37
C GLY A 106 17.21 -16.48 -24.68
N ILE A 107 17.88 -16.18 -25.80
CA ILE A 107 17.59 -16.82 -27.09
C ILE A 107 18.91 -17.12 -27.80
N THR A 108 19.08 -18.39 -28.18
CA THR A 108 20.26 -18.86 -28.93
C THR A 108 19.91 -18.97 -30.41
N THR A 109 20.46 -18.09 -31.24
CA THR A 109 20.33 -18.13 -32.71
C THR A 109 21.56 -17.56 -33.39
N ASP A 110 21.64 -17.72 -34.70
CA ASP A 110 22.77 -17.25 -35.51
C ASP A 110 22.69 -15.75 -35.85
N SER A 111 21.58 -15.04 -35.56
CA SER A 111 21.46 -13.60 -35.82
C SER A 111 20.51 -12.84 -34.86
N PRO A 112 20.76 -11.54 -34.62
CA PRO A 112 19.87 -10.71 -33.79
C PRO A 112 18.43 -10.64 -34.29
N GLU A 113 18.23 -10.59 -35.60
CA GLU A 113 16.90 -10.49 -36.23
C GLU A 113 16.09 -11.77 -36.00
N SER A 114 16.74 -12.93 -36.07
CA SER A 114 16.11 -14.22 -35.76
C SER A 114 15.71 -14.27 -34.29
N ALA A 115 16.61 -13.86 -33.38
CA ALA A 115 16.29 -13.79 -31.96
C ALA A 115 15.08 -12.89 -31.67
N GLN A 116 15.02 -11.71 -32.30
CA GLN A 116 13.89 -10.79 -32.14
C GLN A 116 12.58 -11.37 -32.69
N GLN A 117 12.62 -12.07 -33.82
CA GLN A 117 11.43 -12.70 -34.40
C GLN A 117 10.90 -13.83 -33.51
N ILE A 118 11.80 -14.65 -32.96
CA ILE A 118 11.43 -15.73 -32.03
C ILE A 118 10.79 -15.13 -30.76
N ALA A 119 11.42 -14.11 -30.15
CA ALA A 119 10.86 -13.43 -28.98
C ALA A 119 9.46 -12.85 -29.25
N LYS A 120 9.31 -12.16 -30.39
CA LYS A 120 8.03 -11.55 -30.79
C LYS A 120 6.94 -12.60 -31.00
N GLN A 121 7.28 -13.75 -31.59
CA GLN A 121 6.33 -14.83 -31.78
C GLN A 121 5.90 -15.41 -30.43
N ALA A 122 6.85 -15.70 -29.53
CA ALA A 122 6.55 -16.19 -28.19
C ALA A 122 5.69 -15.21 -27.38
N PHE A 123 5.90 -13.89 -27.53
CA PHE A 123 5.05 -12.88 -26.90
C PHE A 123 3.61 -12.96 -27.44
N ASN A 124 3.43 -13.03 -28.76
CA ASN A 124 2.10 -13.12 -29.39
C ASN A 124 1.38 -14.42 -29.03
N ASP A 125 2.13 -15.51 -28.85
CA ASP A 125 1.61 -16.81 -28.45
C ASP A 125 1.41 -16.94 -26.93
N ALA A 126 1.75 -15.88 -26.17
CA ALA A 126 1.71 -15.83 -24.71
C ALA A 126 2.59 -16.88 -23.99
N THR A 127 3.66 -17.35 -24.64
CA THR A 127 4.60 -18.37 -24.13
C THR A 127 5.96 -17.80 -23.72
N ILE A 128 6.21 -16.50 -23.96
CA ILE A 128 7.48 -15.84 -23.61
C ILE A 128 7.78 -15.88 -22.09
N TRP A 129 6.77 -16.15 -21.27
CA TRP A 129 6.82 -16.17 -19.81
C TRP A 129 7.08 -17.57 -19.23
N ASP A 130 7.12 -18.61 -20.07
CA ASP A 130 7.10 -20.02 -19.62
C ASP A 130 8.42 -20.50 -18.98
N ASP A 131 9.45 -19.66 -18.94
CA ASP A 131 10.79 -19.94 -18.39
C ASP A 131 11.33 -21.33 -18.81
N THR A 132 11.44 -21.53 -20.13
CA THR A 132 11.87 -22.82 -20.67
C THR A 132 13.38 -22.88 -20.82
N ALA A 133 13.98 -24.08 -20.82
CA ALA A 133 15.42 -24.23 -21.05
C ALA A 133 15.91 -23.64 -22.40
N ALA A 134 15.04 -23.61 -23.43
CA ALA A 134 15.34 -23.03 -24.74
C ALA A 134 15.17 -21.51 -24.78
N MET A 135 14.33 -20.96 -23.91
CA MET A 135 14.07 -19.53 -23.76
C MET A 135 13.90 -19.19 -22.28
N PRO A 136 15.00 -19.14 -21.51
CA PRO A 136 14.92 -18.85 -20.08
C PRO A 136 14.49 -17.40 -19.87
N LEU A 137 13.63 -17.18 -18.88
CA LEU A 137 13.26 -15.84 -18.45
C LEU A 137 14.41 -15.27 -17.62
N LEU A 138 15.05 -14.21 -18.14
CA LEU A 138 16.23 -13.61 -17.51
C LEU A 138 15.86 -12.48 -16.54
N SER A 139 14.86 -11.68 -16.91
CA SER A 139 14.30 -10.66 -16.02
C SER A 139 12.86 -10.31 -16.40
N ASP A 140 12.08 -9.97 -15.39
CA ASP A 140 10.73 -9.42 -15.47
C ASP A 140 10.68 -8.23 -14.50
N GLU A 141 10.88 -7.01 -15.04
CA GLU A 141 11.08 -5.80 -14.27
C GLU A 141 10.05 -4.73 -14.61
N TYR A 142 9.65 -3.98 -13.59
CA TYR A 142 8.78 -2.82 -13.72
C TYR A 142 9.57 -1.60 -13.28
N HIS A 143 9.66 -0.60 -14.16
CA HIS A 143 10.34 0.66 -13.89
C HIS A 143 9.32 1.79 -13.98
N GLU A 144 9.28 2.67 -12.98
CA GLU A 144 8.48 3.89 -13.10
C GLU A 144 9.00 4.73 -14.27
N SER A 145 8.08 5.29 -15.05
CA SER A 145 8.45 6.16 -16.16
C SER A 145 9.04 7.47 -15.62
N GLU A 146 10.06 8.01 -16.28
CA GLU A 146 10.61 9.30 -15.87
C GLU A 146 9.57 10.43 -16.00
N GLY A 147 9.41 11.24 -14.95
CA GLY A 147 8.46 12.34 -14.88
C GLY A 147 7.46 12.21 -13.73
N GLU A 148 6.58 13.20 -13.58
CA GLU A 148 5.48 13.18 -12.59
C GLU A 148 4.21 12.62 -13.25
N SER A 149 4.08 11.29 -13.35
CA SER A 149 2.87 10.61 -13.87
C SER A 149 1.90 10.15 -12.77
N LEU A 150 2.26 10.32 -11.50
CA LEU A 150 1.47 9.89 -10.36
C LEU A 150 0.20 10.74 -10.21
N VAL A 151 -0.96 10.12 -10.35
CA VAL A 151 -2.27 10.77 -10.19
C VAL A 151 -3.04 10.13 -9.05
N TRP A 152 -3.50 10.93 -8.09
CA TRP A 152 -4.32 10.48 -6.98
C TRP A 152 -5.82 10.66 -7.25
N ALA A 153 -6.62 9.72 -6.76
CA ALA A 153 -8.07 9.83 -6.71
C ALA A 153 -8.59 9.44 -5.32
N CYS A 154 -9.63 10.14 -4.87
CA CYS A 154 -10.31 9.86 -3.60
C CYS A 154 -11.82 9.97 -3.79
N VAL A 155 -12.54 8.92 -3.42
CA VAL A 155 -13.99 8.82 -3.57
C VAL A 155 -14.63 8.48 -2.23
N ALA A 156 -15.56 9.32 -1.77
CA ALA A 156 -16.36 9.01 -0.59
C ALA A 156 -17.35 7.88 -0.88
N VAL A 157 -17.45 6.91 0.03
CA VAL A 157 -18.32 5.74 -0.12
C VAL A 157 -19.17 5.52 1.12
N ALA A 158 -20.33 4.90 0.95
CA ALA A 158 -21.19 4.50 2.07
C ALA A 158 -20.70 3.21 2.73
N GLN A 159 -20.04 2.35 1.97
CA GLN A 159 -19.44 1.09 2.40
C GLN A 159 -18.20 0.80 1.54
N LEU A 160 -17.21 0.11 2.11
CA LEU A 160 -16.04 -0.32 1.34
C LEU A 160 -16.43 -1.40 0.34
N PRO A 161 -15.85 -1.38 -0.89
CA PRO A 161 -16.07 -2.45 -1.85
C PRO A 161 -15.43 -3.75 -1.36
N GLU A 162 -15.98 -4.89 -1.80
CA GLU A 162 -15.33 -6.18 -1.61
C GLU A 162 -13.97 -6.21 -2.33
N PRO A 163 -12.96 -6.89 -1.76
CA PRO A 163 -11.65 -7.00 -2.40
C PRO A 163 -11.75 -7.57 -3.82
N ASP A 164 -10.96 -7.01 -4.74
CA ASP A 164 -10.85 -7.53 -6.10
C ASP A 164 -10.28 -8.98 -6.13
N HIS A 165 -10.44 -9.66 -7.27
CA HIS A 165 -9.82 -10.97 -7.51
C HIS A 165 -8.32 -10.96 -7.21
N SER A 166 -7.58 -9.93 -7.64
CA SER A 166 -6.13 -9.81 -7.38
C SER A 166 -5.80 -9.85 -5.88
N VAL A 167 -6.55 -9.13 -5.05
CA VAL A 167 -6.37 -9.13 -3.59
C VAL A 167 -6.76 -10.48 -2.96
N ARG A 168 -7.82 -11.11 -3.46
CA ARG A 168 -8.23 -12.44 -3.01
C ARG A 168 -7.17 -13.50 -3.33
N GLN A 169 -6.65 -13.48 -4.55
CA GLN A 169 -5.56 -14.35 -5.01
C GLN A 169 -4.29 -14.10 -4.18
N LEU A 170 -3.89 -12.85 -3.97
CA LEU A 170 -2.73 -12.52 -3.14
C LEU A 170 -2.87 -13.07 -1.71
N LYS A 171 -4.05 -12.91 -1.09
CA LYS A 171 -4.33 -13.47 0.24
C LYS A 171 -4.24 -15.00 0.25
N GLN A 172 -4.71 -15.64 -0.82
CA GLN A 172 -4.63 -17.09 -1.01
C GLN A 172 -3.18 -17.55 -1.13
N GLU A 173 -2.37 -16.89 -1.96
CA GLU A 173 -0.94 -17.21 -2.13
C GLU A 173 -0.14 -16.99 -0.83
N GLN A 174 -0.40 -15.89 -0.12
CA GLN A 174 0.23 -15.61 1.18
C GLN A 174 -0.13 -16.67 2.22
N ALA A 175 -1.40 -17.08 2.29
CA ALA A 175 -1.83 -18.13 3.20
C ALA A 175 -1.19 -19.48 2.81
N ALA A 176 -1.05 -19.79 1.51
CA ALA A 176 -0.40 -21.00 1.05
C ALA A 176 1.08 -21.03 1.46
N MET A 177 1.78 -19.91 1.28
CA MET A 177 3.18 -19.78 1.72
C MET A 177 3.35 -19.89 3.23
N ARG A 178 2.40 -19.36 4.02
CA ARG A 178 2.39 -19.53 5.48
C ARG A 178 2.20 -21.00 5.88
N VAL A 179 1.30 -21.72 5.22
CA VAL A 179 1.13 -23.17 5.45
C VAL A 179 2.42 -23.92 5.13
N CYS A 180 3.05 -23.66 3.97
CA CYS A 180 4.31 -24.30 3.60
C CYS A 180 5.41 -24.04 4.64
N ARG A 181 5.55 -22.79 5.10
CA ARG A 181 6.50 -22.43 6.15
C ARG A 181 6.21 -23.15 7.46
N GLY A 182 4.97 -23.11 7.92
CA GLY A 182 4.56 -23.76 9.16
C GLY A 182 4.75 -25.27 9.13
N LEU A 183 4.55 -25.93 7.98
CA LEU A 183 4.82 -27.36 7.84
C LEU A 183 6.31 -27.69 8.01
N VAL A 184 7.20 -26.84 7.47
CA VAL A 184 8.65 -26.98 7.66
C VAL A 184 9.02 -26.76 9.12
N GLU A 185 8.46 -25.74 9.76
CA GLU A 185 8.69 -25.45 11.18
C GLU A 185 8.20 -26.58 12.09
N ALA A 186 7.00 -27.11 11.84
CA ALA A 186 6.44 -28.26 12.57
C ALA A 186 7.31 -29.51 12.41
N TYR A 187 7.82 -29.77 11.19
CA TYR A 187 8.76 -30.86 10.95
C TYR A 187 10.06 -30.68 11.74
N GLN A 188 10.67 -29.50 11.69
CA GLN A 188 11.91 -29.19 12.42
C GLN A 188 11.74 -29.28 13.95
N GLN A 189 10.59 -28.82 14.45
CA GLN A 189 10.25 -28.93 15.86
C GLN A 189 10.07 -30.39 16.26
N GLY A 190 9.39 -31.19 15.43
CA GLY A 190 9.24 -32.63 15.64
C GLY A 190 10.56 -33.38 15.66
N GLU A 191 11.52 -33.03 14.80
CA GLU A 191 12.89 -33.58 14.85
C GLU A 191 13.57 -33.25 16.20
N THR A 192 13.39 -32.03 16.70
CA THR A 192 13.93 -31.58 17.99
C THR A 192 13.26 -32.28 19.18
N ASN A 193 11.96 -32.59 19.06
CA ASN A 193 11.13 -33.21 20.10
C ASN A 193 11.19 -34.75 20.11
N GLY A 194 12.14 -35.36 19.39
CA GLY A 194 12.35 -36.81 19.38
C GLY A 194 11.76 -37.55 18.18
N GLY A 195 11.49 -36.85 17.08
CA GLY A 195 11.09 -37.42 15.79
C GLY A 195 9.58 -37.51 15.55
N SER A 196 8.76 -36.77 16.29
CA SER A 196 7.31 -36.73 16.10
C SER A 196 6.79 -35.30 16.06
N ILE A 197 5.93 -35.00 15.08
CA ILE A 197 5.23 -33.71 14.98
C ILE A 197 4.06 -33.70 15.96
N ASP A 198 3.87 -32.59 16.67
CA ASP A 198 2.74 -32.39 17.57
C ASP A 198 1.49 -31.94 16.80
N TRP A 199 0.31 -32.46 17.15
CA TRP A 199 -0.94 -32.11 16.46
C TRP A 199 -1.28 -30.63 16.59
N GLU A 200 -0.90 -29.98 17.69
CA GLU A 200 -1.10 -28.55 17.91
C GLU A 200 -0.38 -27.70 16.85
N ASP A 201 0.77 -28.15 16.35
CA ASP A 201 1.50 -27.47 15.27
C ASP A 201 0.73 -27.54 13.95
N LEU A 202 0.03 -28.65 13.71
CA LEU A 202 -0.78 -28.83 12.51
C LEU A 202 -2.14 -28.13 12.62
N ASP A 203 -2.76 -28.15 13.80
CA ASP A 203 -4.08 -27.54 14.04
C ASP A 203 -4.08 -26.03 13.78
N GLN A 204 -2.93 -25.37 13.95
CA GLN A 204 -2.76 -23.96 13.61
C GLN A 204 -2.69 -23.72 12.08
N LEU A 205 -2.26 -24.71 11.29
CA LEU A 205 -2.07 -24.59 9.85
C LEU A 205 -3.29 -25.02 9.05
N ILE A 206 -4.06 -25.99 9.56
CA ILE A 206 -5.22 -26.57 8.88
C ILE A 206 -6.28 -25.51 8.50
N PRO A 207 -6.65 -24.54 9.36
CA PRO A 207 -7.59 -23.49 8.98
C PRO A 207 -7.09 -22.64 7.81
N LEU A 208 -5.79 -22.28 7.79
CA LEU A 208 -5.18 -21.56 6.68
C LEU A 208 -5.19 -22.40 5.40
N ALA A 209 -4.92 -23.71 5.51
CA ALA A 209 -4.96 -24.63 4.38
C ALA A 209 -6.38 -24.80 3.80
N PHE A 210 -7.43 -24.73 4.61
CA PHE A 210 -8.80 -24.72 4.09
C PHE A 210 -9.14 -23.40 3.40
N GLN A 211 -8.72 -22.28 4.00
CA GLN A 211 -8.89 -20.95 3.41
C GLN A 211 -8.22 -20.86 2.03
N THR A 212 -7.01 -21.41 1.88
CA THR A 212 -6.29 -21.41 0.60
C THR A 212 -6.96 -22.26 -0.47
N LEU A 213 -7.68 -23.31 -0.10
CA LEU A 213 -8.41 -24.15 -1.05
C LEU A 213 -9.80 -23.60 -1.40
N GLY A 214 -10.17 -22.43 -0.88
CA GLY A 214 -11.52 -21.87 -1.02
C GLY A 214 -12.60 -22.76 -0.41
N LYS A 215 -12.20 -23.64 0.52
CA LYS A 215 -13.12 -24.53 1.23
C LYS A 215 -13.52 -23.87 2.55
N PRO A 216 -14.78 -24.03 3.00
CA PRO A 216 -15.13 -23.62 4.35
C PRO A 216 -14.21 -24.36 5.33
N ALA A 217 -13.65 -23.64 6.29
CA ALA A 217 -12.88 -24.26 7.37
C ALA A 217 -13.74 -25.38 7.97
N LEU A 218 -13.15 -26.57 8.17
CA LEU A 218 -13.88 -27.64 8.85
C LEU A 218 -14.35 -27.10 10.19
N GLU A 219 -15.67 -27.06 10.39
CA GLU A 219 -16.24 -26.91 11.72
C GLU A 219 -15.71 -28.09 12.53
N ASN A 220 -14.70 -27.83 13.35
CA ASN A 220 -14.16 -28.81 14.26
C ASN A 220 -15.30 -29.25 15.18
N LYS A 221 -15.90 -30.40 14.87
CA LYS A 221 -16.79 -31.09 15.80
C LYS A 221 -15.93 -31.60 16.94
N SER A 222 -16.28 -31.11 18.14
CA SER A 222 -15.73 -31.48 19.45
C SER A 222 -15.58 -32.98 19.67
#